data_AF-A0A6U4UFN6-F1
#
_entry.id   AF-A0A6U4UFN6-F1
#
_cell.length_a   1.000
_cell.length_b   1.000
_cell.length_c   1.000
_cell.angle_alpha   90.00
_cell.angle_beta   90.00
_cell.angle_gamma   90.00
#
_symmetry.space_group_name_H-M   'P 1'
#
loop_
_entity.id
_entity.type
_entity.pdbx_description
1 polymer ?
#
loop_
_entity_poly.entity_id
_entity_poly.type
_entity_poly.pdbx_seq_one_letter_code
_entity_poly.pdbx_strand_id
1 'polypeptide(L)'
;GGKGDGGKWHLKWCELEALELRAFTFQSPVSKQNEQDESTVSLSIVPHRTSLLTPPAGRSDPTSFGFEIVVKASGGGAARMMQLCAKDKKARQRWMSSVKKRAMGKDVLRRLGTLGQP
;
A
#
# COMPACT_ATOMS: atom_id res chain seq x y z
N GLY A 1 -17.24 -20.29 13.88
CA GLY A 1 -17.38 -19.35 12.76
C GLY A 1 -16.70 -18.05 13.12
N GLY A 2 -15.53 -17.77 12.54
CA GLY A 2 -14.82 -16.53 12.79
C GLY A 2 -15.46 -15.39 11.99
N LYS A 3 -16.09 -14.44 12.69
CA LYS A 3 -16.42 -13.12 12.14
C LYS A 3 -15.10 -12.46 11.77
N GLY A 4 -14.74 -12.47 10.49
CA GLY A 4 -13.70 -11.58 9.98
C GLY A 4 -14.26 -10.17 10.02
N ASP A 5 -13.66 -9.31 10.84
CA ASP A 5 -13.83 -7.87 10.79
C ASP A 5 -13.71 -7.42 9.33
N GLY A 6 -14.85 -7.19 8.69
CA GLY A 6 -14.91 -6.67 7.33
C GLY A 6 -14.42 -5.24 7.39
N GLY A 7 -13.09 -5.06 7.30
CA GLY A 7 -12.43 -3.78 7.47
C GLY A 7 -13.17 -2.67 6.74
N LYS A 8 -13.60 -1.66 7.48
CA LYS A 8 -14.31 -0.51 6.93
C LYS A 8 -13.40 0.19 5.93
N TRP A 9 -13.92 0.48 4.75
CA TRP A 9 -13.20 1.24 3.74
C TRP A 9 -13.23 2.74 4.06
N HIS A 10 -12.08 3.40 3.90
CA HIS A 10 -11.94 4.84 4.11
C HIS A 10 -11.37 5.49 2.85
N LEU A 11 -11.93 6.63 2.46
CA LEU A 11 -11.33 7.47 1.44
C LEU A 11 -10.10 8.16 2.04
N LYS A 12 -8.93 7.95 1.43
CA LYS A 12 -7.64 8.50 1.88
C LYS A 12 -6.90 9.12 0.69
N TRP A 13 -6.15 10.18 0.93
CA TRP A 13 -5.14 10.64 -0.02
C TRP A 13 -3.93 9.71 0.09
N CYS A 14 -3.49 9.12 -1.02
CA CYS A 14 -2.37 8.17 -1.01
C CYS A 14 -1.21 8.71 -1.83
N GLU A 15 -0.01 8.67 -1.26
CA GLU A 15 1.23 9.09 -1.91
C GLU A 15 2.21 7.94 -1.99
N LEU A 16 2.92 7.86 -3.11
CA LEU A 16 3.96 6.88 -3.34
C LEU A 16 5.28 7.59 -3.62
N GLU A 17 6.06 7.80 -2.56
CA GLU A 17 7.31 8.53 -2.59
C GLU A 17 8.48 7.57 -2.36
N ALA A 18 9.48 7.58 -3.24
CA ALA A 18 10.62 6.66 -3.18
C ALA A 18 10.21 5.18 -3.00
N LEU A 19 10.46 4.61 -1.82
CA LEU A 19 10.10 3.24 -1.42
C LEU A 19 9.05 3.22 -0.30
N GLU A 20 8.24 4.26 -0.19
CA GLU A 20 7.23 4.38 0.85
C GLU A 20 5.86 4.74 0.25
N LEU A 21 4.85 4.00 0.68
CA LEU A 21 3.45 4.31 0.43
C LEU A 21 2.86 4.91 1.70
N ARG A 22 2.32 6.12 1.62
CA ARG A 22 1.65 6.78 2.74
C ARG A 22 0.18 7.00 2.42
N ALA A 23 -0.70 6.75 3.37
CA ALA A 23 -2.13 7.04 3.30
C ALA A 23 -2.49 8.06 4.37
N PHE A 24 -2.99 9.21 3.94
CA PHE A 24 -3.34 10.35 4.76
C PHE A 24 -4.85 10.43 4.91
N THR A 25 -5.30 10.79 6.10
CA THR A 25 -6.71 11.10 6.29
C THR A 25 -7.05 12.49 5.79
N PHE A 26 -8.19 12.63 5.12
CA PHE A 26 -8.79 13.93 4.85
C PHE A 26 -9.22 14.56 6.17
N GLN A 27 -8.50 15.58 6.61
CA GLN A 27 -9.01 16.45 7.68
C GLN A 27 -10.08 17.37 7.06
N SER A 28 -11.33 17.20 7.48
CA SER A 28 -12.41 18.12 7.09
C SER A 28 -12.13 19.50 7.69
N PRO A 29 -12.23 20.60 6.92
CA PRO A 29 -12.04 21.95 7.45
C PRO A 29 -13.12 22.37 8.48
N VAL A 30 -14.19 21.57 8.64
CA VAL A 30 -15.32 21.88 9.53
C VAL A 30 -15.16 21.23 10.92
N SER A 31 -14.21 20.30 11.09
CA SER A 31 -14.01 19.64 12.38
C SER A 31 -13.13 20.52 13.27
N LYS A 32 -13.77 21.23 14.20
CA LYS A 32 -13.08 21.95 15.27
C LYS A 32 -12.13 21.01 16.01
N GLN A 33 -10.93 21.52 16.23
CA GLN A 33 -9.85 20.96 17.04
C GLN A 33 -10.37 20.34 18.35
N ASN A 34 -10.54 19.03 18.37
CA ASN A 34 -10.28 18.17 19.52
C ASN A 34 -10.57 16.73 19.07
N GLU A 35 -9.52 15.94 18.92
CA GLU A 35 -9.45 14.47 18.98
C GLU A 35 -8.30 14.00 18.09
N GLN A 36 -7.12 13.92 18.72
CA GLN A 36 -6.11 12.88 18.52
C GLN A 36 -5.83 12.46 17.07
N ASP A 37 -4.87 13.16 16.46
CA ASP A 37 -3.94 12.71 15.40
C ASP A 37 -4.44 11.55 14.53
N GLU A 38 -5.19 11.88 13.48
CA GLU A 38 -5.79 10.90 12.57
C GLU A 38 -4.73 10.24 11.66
N SER A 39 -3.94 9.38 12.28
CA SER A 39 -2.91 8.44 11.83
C SER A 39 -2.62 8.41 10.33
N THR A 40 -1.45 8.92 9.93
CA THR A 40 -0.81 8.52 8.68
C THR A 40 -0.44 7.04 8.77
N VAL A 41 -0.92 6.23 7.83
CA VAL A 41 -0.51 4.82 7.71
C VAL A 41 0.55 4.74 6.63
N SER A 42 1.72 4.20 6.95
CA SER A 42 2.80 3.99 5.97
C SER A 42 3.16 2.51 5.76
N LEU A 43 3.56 2.20 4.54
CA LEU A 43 4.07 0.90 4.14
C LEU A 43 5.37 1.09 3.36
N SER A 44 6.48 0.63 3.95
CA SER A 44 7.79 0.60 3.29
C SER A 44 7.85 -0.55 2.28
N ILE A 45 8.00 -0.19 1.01
CA ILE A 45 8.20 -1.10 -0.12
C ILE A 45 9.63 -1.61 -0.09
N VAL A 46 9.79 -2.90 0.19
CA VAL A 46 11.10 -3.56 0.18
C VAL A 46 11.27 -4.31 -1.15
N PRO A 47 12.31 -4.02 -1.95
CA PRO A 47 12.58 -4.74 -3.17
C PRO A 47 12.69 -6.25 -2.95
N HIS A 48 12.24 -7.06 -3.92
CA HIS A 48 12.14 -8.54 -3.87
C HIS A 48 11.23 -9.13 -2.79
N ARG A 49 10.82 -8.35 -1.80
CA ARG A 49 9.91 -8.77 -0.71
C ARG A 49 8.52 -8.19 -0.84
N THR A 50 8.31 -7.31 -1.83
CA THR A 50 7.01 -6.74 -2.16
C THR A 50 6.32 -7.56 -3.25
N SER A 51 5.06 -7.91 -3.02
CA SER A 51 4.17 -8.60 -3.96
C SER A 51 2.89 -7.78 -4.15
N LEU A 52 2.36 -7.82 -5.37
CA LEU A 52 1.09 -7.18 -5.73
C LEU A 52 0.05 -8.26 -6.00
N LEU A 53 -1.05 -8.24 -5.27
CA LEU A 53 -2.11 -9.25 -5.38
C LEU A 53 -3.42 -8.62 -5.85
N THR A 54 -4.22 -9.43 -6.54
CA THR A 54 -5.63 -9.12 -6.79
C THR A 54 -6.44 -9.72 -5.64
N PRO A 55 -7.37 -8.97 -5.01
CA PRO A 55 -8.15 -9.50 -3.90
C PRO A 55 -8.99 -10.71 -4.36
N PRO A 56 -9.31 -11.64 -3.45
CA PRO A 56 -10.17 -12.77 -3.77
C PRO A 56 -11.57 -12.30 -4.21
N ALA A 57 -12.19 -13.05 -5.13
CA ALA A 57 -13.56 -12.80 -5.58
C ALA A 57 -14.54 -12.86 -4.40
N GLY A 58 -15.57 -11.99 -4.42
CA GLY A 58 -16.61 -11.95 -3.37
C GLY A 58 -16.28 -11.04 -2.18
N ARG A 59 -15.12 -10.36 -2.17
CA ARG A 59 -14.85 -9.30 -1.19
C ARG A 59 -15.62 -8.04 -1.58
N SER A 60 -16.28 -7.39 -0.62
CA SER A 60 -16.92 -6.09 -0.83
C SER A 60 -15.86 -5.03 -0.99
N ASP A 61 -15.46 -4.75 -2.24
CA ASP A 61 -14.57 -3.66 -2.60
C ASP A 61 -15.40 -2.48 -3.16
N PRO A 62 -15.20 -1.23 -2.70
CA PRO A 62 -16.10 -0.13 -3.04
C PRO A 62 -16.16 0.19 -4.54
N THR A 63 -15.17 -0.23 -5.32
CA THR A 63 -15.01 0.15 -6.71
C THR A 63 -14.80 -1.02 -7.68
N SER A 64 -14.76 -2.27 -7.22
CA SER A 64 -14.37 -3.44 -8.05
C SER A 64 -12.94 -3.37 -8.62
N PHE A 65 -12.13 -2.38 -8.22
CA PHE A 65 -10.76 -2.18 -8.67
C PHE A 65 -9.75 -2.25 -7.51
N GLY A 66 -10.00 -3.18 -6.57
CA GLY A 66 -9.10 -3.45 -5.45
C GLY A 66 -7.75 -4.07 -5.86
N PHE A 67 -6.74 -3.84 -5.02
CA PHE A 67 -5.43 -4.50 -5.06
C PHE A 67 -4.77 -4.47 -3.68
N GLU A 68 -3.84 -5.39 -3.46
CA GLU A 68 -3.09 -5.51 -2.20
C GLU A 68 -1.60 -5.37 -2.47
N ILE A 69 -0.92 -4.63 -1.59
CA ILE A 69 0.54 -4.54 -1.55
C ILE A 69 0.99 -5.28 -0.30
N VAL A 70 1.71 -6.38 -0.49
CA VAL A 70 2.20 -7.24 0.60
C VAL A 70 3.71 -7.16 0.64
N VAL A 71 4.27 -6.83 1.80
CA VAL A 71 5.71 -6.78 2.07
C VAL A 71 6.04 -7.86 3.09
N LYS A 72 6.69 -8.94 2.63
CA LYS A 72 7.12 -10.05 3.50
C LYS A 72 8.20 -9.57 4.47
N ALA A 73 8.20 -10.02 5.72
CA ALA A 73 9.27 -9.73 6.68
C ALA A 73 10.57 -10.47 6.36
N SER A 74 11.68 -10.07 7.00
CA SER A 74 12.93 -10.82 7.01
C SER A 74 12.91 -11.73 8.23
N GLY A 75 13.49 -12.94 8.13
CA GLY A 75 13.76 -13.77 9.31
C GLY A 75 12.51 -14.20 10.10
N GLY A 76 11.39 -14.53 9.41
CA GLY A 76 10.21 -15.10 10.05
C GLY A 76 9.23 -14.11 10.69
N GLY A 77 9.42 -12.80 10.55
CA GLY A 77 8.45 -11.80 11.02
C GLY A 77 7.11 -11.81 10.25
N ALA A 78 6.12 -11.09 10.79
CA ALA A 78 4.83 -10.93 10.13
C ALA A 78 4.92 -10.07 8.87
N ALA A 79 4.28 -10.49 7.77
CA ALA A 79 4.15 -9.67 6.57
C ALA A 79 3.30 -8.42 6.86
N ARG A 80 3.71 -7.28 6.31
CA ARG A 80 2.90 -6.05 6.32
C ARG A 80 2.09 -5.99 5.02
N MET A 81 0.85 -5.55 5.11
CA MET A 81 -0.04 -5.48 3.96
C MET A 81 -0.83 -4.18 3.99
N MET A 82 -1.01 -3.56 2.83
CA MET A 82 -1.95 -2.46 2.63
C MET A 82 -2.90 -2.82 1.49
N GLN A 83 -4.19 -2.70 1.76
CA GLN A 83 -5.24 -2.92 0.77
C GLN A 83 -5.75 -1.58 0.26
N LEU A 84 -5.85 -1.44 -1.05
CA LEU A 84 -6.27 -0.21 -1.72
C LEU A 84 -7.37 -0.49 -2.75
N CYS A 85 -8.27 0.46 -2.91
CA CYS A 85 -9.24 0.49 -4.01
C CYS A 85 -9.00 1.74 -4.86
N ALA A 86 -8.77 1.52 -6.15
CA ALA A 86 -8.66 2.62 -7.09
C ALA A 86 -10.05 3.04 -7.60
N LYS A 87 -10.22 4.30 -7.98
CA LYS A 87 -11.49 4.79 -8.54
C LYS A 87 -11.91 4.11 -9.85
N ASP A 88 -10.93 3.62 -10.63
CA ASP A 88 -11.15 3.01 -11.93
C ASP A 88 -10.02 2.01 -12.28
N LYS A 89 -10.26 1.18 -13.30
CA LYS A 89 -9.28 0.20 -13.82
C LYS A 89 -7.96 0.84 -14.22
N LYS A 90 -7.96 2.04 -14.82
CA LYS A 90 -6.76 2.74 -15.30
C LYS A 90 -5.91 3.25 -14.14
N ALA A 91 -6.54 3.77 -13.09
CA ALA A 91 -5.91 4.18 -11.84
C ALA A 91 -5.29 2.97 -11.14
N ARG A 92 -5.99 1.84 -11.05
CA ARG A 92 -5.45 0.58 -10.52
C ARG A 92 -4.17 0.16 -11.24
N GLN A 93 -4.20 0.12 -12.57
CA GLN A 93 -3.04 -0.26 -13.39
C GLN A 93 -1.86 0.71 -13.20
N ARG A 94 -2.11 2.02 -13.12
CA ARG A 94 -1.07 3.03 -12.85
C ARG A 94 -0.42 2.85 -11.47
N TRP A 95 -1.23 2.58 -10.45
CA TRP A 95 -0.74 2.30 -9.09
C TRP A 95 0.11 1.04 -9.05
N MET A 96 -0.42 -0.09 -9.54
CA MET A 96 0.31 -1.36 -9.58
C MET A 96 1.62 -1.24 -10.37
N SER A 97 1.60 -0.58 -11.53
CA SER A 97 2.81 -0.32 -12.33
C SER A 97 3.83 0.52 -11.57
N SER A 98 3.38 1.59 -10.89
CA SER A 98 4.25 2.48 -10.11
C SER A 98 4.90 1.78 -8.92
N VAL A 99 4.16 0.91 -8.22
CA VAL A 99 4.70 0.09 -7.12
C VAL A 99 5.67 -0.95 -7.66
N LYS A 100 5.31 -1.66 -8.74
CA LYS A 100 6.18 -2.66 -9.37
C LYS A 100 7.50 -2.05 -9.84
N LYS A 101 7.47 -0.87 -10.48
CA LYS A 101 8.67 -0.15 -10.90
C LYS A 101 9.58 0.22 -9.73
N ARG A 102 9.04 0.51 -8.55
CA ARG A 102 9.84 0.82 -7.35
C ARG A 102 10.36 -0.44 -6.66
N ALA A 103 9.53 -1.47 -6.51
CA ALA A 103 9.92 -2.73 -5.88
C ALA A 103 10.87 -3.59 -6.74
N MET A 104 10.80 -3.46 -8.06
CA MET A 104 11.45 -4.39 -9.01
C MET A 104 12.10 -3.67 -10.20
N GLY A 105 12.17 -2.34 -10.20
CA GLY A 105 12.78 -1.58 -11.28
C GLY A 105 14.28 -1.76 -11.34
N LYS A 106 14.83 -1.77 -12.57
CA LYS A 106 16.27 -1.93 -12.83
C LYS A 106 17.12 -0.92 -12.06
N ASP A 107 16.64 0.31 -11.87
CA ASP A 107 17.37 1.35 -11.13
C ASP A 107 17.52 1.04 -9.64
N VAL A 108 16.52 0.39 -9.03
CA VAL A 108 16.58 -0.01 -7.61
C VAL A 108 17.52 -1.18 -7.44
N LEU A 109 17.49 -2.16 -8.35
CA LEU A 109 18.43 -3.26 -8.38
C LEU A 109 19.87 -2.78 -8.58
N ARG A 110 20.09 -1.79 -9.46
CA ARG A 110 21.41 -1.20 -9.69
C ARG A 110 21.94 -0.50 -8.43
N ARG A 111 21.10 0.25 -7.71
CA ARG A 111 21.48 0.93 -6.46
C ARG A 111 21.76 -0.04 -5.31
N LEU A 112 21.03 -1.15 -5.24
CA LEU A 112 21.30 -2.21 -4.26
C LEU A 112 22.60 -2.97 -4.61
N GLY A 113 22.86 -3.21 -5.90
CA GLY A 113 24.10 -3.83 -6.38
C GLY A 113 25.36 -3.01 -6.07
N THR A 114 25.24 -1.67 -6.00
CA THR A 114 26.36 -0.78 -5.62
C THR A 114 26.56 -0.63 -4.11
N LEU A 115 25.57 -1.00 -3.29
CA LEU A 115 25.68 -0.97 -1.81
C LEU A 115 26.19 -2.30 -1.21
N GLY A 116 26.41 -3.31 -2.05
CA GLY A 116 26.85 -4.65 -1.66
C GLY A 116 28.30 -4.97 -2.04
N GLN A 117 29.10 -3.99 -2.48
CA GLN A 117 30.54 -4.19 -2.62
C GLN A 117 31.25 -3.61 -1.38
N PRO A 118 32.01 -4.44 -0.63
CA PRO A 118 32.92 -3.94 0.41
C PRO A 118 34.02 -3.05 -0.19
#